data_AF-A0A522RZK1-F1
#
_entry.id   AF-A0A522RZK1-F1
#
_cell.length_a   1.000
_cell.length_b   1.000
_cell.length_c   1.000
_cell.angle_alpha   90.00
_cell.angle_beta   90.00
_cell.angle_gamma   90.00
#
_symmetry.space_group_name_H-M   'P 1'
#
loop_
_entity.id
_entity.type
_entity.pdbx_description
1 polymer ?
#
loop_
_entity_poly.entity_id
_entity_poly.type
_entity_poly.pdbx_seq_one_letter_code
_entity_poly.pdbx_strand_id
1 'polypeptide(L)'
;MMDGRDESAGASESEAHPPAQAAVQKTRWPRGLVVALSAVAGLFALFVGGFFLFASHISLLEPPKEVKAADAIIVLTGGRARLDAAVDLLQLGKGRRLFISGVNPHAGPKALSEVTGIDEKLFACCIDIDHAALNTEGNAEESAKWVHEHNYNRVIVVTNNYHMPRS
;
A
#
# COMPACT_ATOMS: atom_id res chain seq x y z
N MET A 1 -94.53 -64.14 -23.86
CA MET A 1 -94.08 -63.95 -25.27
C MET A 1 -92.97 -62.92 -25.25
N MET A 2 -91.77 -63.31 -25.75
CA MET A 2 -90.70 -62.48 -26.38
C MET A 2 -90.15 -61.27 -25.58
N ASP A 3 -88.86 -60.91 -25.54
CA ASP A 3 -87.55 -61.24 -26.14
C ASP A 3 -86.57 -60.34 -25.32
N GLY A 4 -85.40 -60.72 -24.79
CA GLY A 4 -84.17 -61.13 -25.47
C GLY A 4 -82.98 -60.21 -25.10
N ARG A 5 -81.91 -60.82 -24.56
CA ARG A 5 -80.47 -60.43 -24.46
C ARG A 5 -79.95 -59.37 -23.45
N ASP A 6 -79.18 -59.89 -22.48
CA ASP A 6 -77.74 -59.68 -22.20
C ASP A 6 -76.96 -58.61 -23.00
N GLU A 7 -76.16 -57.75 -22.35
CA GLU A 7 -74.74 -57.96 -21.97
C GLU A 7 -74.01 -56.63 -21.62
N SER A 8 -72.86 -56.75 -20.98
CA SER A 8 -72.06 -55.79 -20.19
C SER A 8 -71.31 -54.67 -20.92
N ALA A 9 -70.99 -53.57 -20.20
CA ALA A 9 -69.66 -52.94 -20.19
C ALA A 9 -69.52 -51.88 -19.08
N GLY A 10 -68.46 -51.97 -18.28
CA GLY A 10 -68.11 -50.95 -17.29
C GLY A 10 -67.49 -49.71 -17.92
N ALA A 11 -67.52 -48.61 -17.18
CA ALA A 11 -66.60 -47.50 -17.37
C ALA A 11 -66.21 -46.95 -15.99
N SER A 12 -65.00 -47.32 -15.60
CA SER A 12 -64.16 -46.71 -14.58
C SER A 12 -63.85 -45.25 -14.95
N GLU A 13 -63.11 -44.57 -14.07
CA GLU A 13 -62.31 -43.35 -14.30
C GLU A 13 -62.98 -42.04 -13.84
N SER A 14 -62.32 -41.16 -13.10
CA SER A 14 -60.93 -41.11 -12.66
C SER A 14 -60.84 -40.07 -11.53
N GLU A 15 -60.37 -40.49 -10.35
CA GLU A 15 -59.91 -39.55 -9.32
C GLU A 15 -58.63 -38.88 -9.80
N ALA A 16 -58.73 -37.59 -10.10
CA ALA A 16 -57.58 -36.76 -10.46
C ALA A 16 -56.51 -36.81 -9.35
N HIS A 17 -55.35 -37.38 -9.69
CA HIS A 17 -54.17 -37.34 -8.83
C HIS A 17 -53.61 -35.92 -8.72
N PRO A 18 -53.21 -35.46 -7.51
CA PRO A 18 -52.55 -34.17 -7.37
C PRO A 18 -51.17 -34.18 -8.08
N PRO A 19 -50.69 -33.02 -8.57
CA PRO A 19 -49.43 -32.96 -9.29
C PRO A 19 -48.26 -33.37 -8.37
N ALA A 20 -47.39 -34.23 -8.89
CA ALA A 20 -46.17 -34.64 -8.22
C ALA A 20 -45.28 -33.41 -7.98
N GLN A 21 -45.03 -33.08 -6.72
CA GLN A 21 -44.09 -32.03 -6.34
C GLN A 21 -42.68 -32.47 -6.76
N ALA A 22 -42.11 -31.80 -7.77
CA ALA A 22 -40.74 -32.04 -8.18
C ALA A 22 -39.80 -31.72 -7.00
N ALA A 23 -39.18 -32.75 -6.43
CA ALA A 23 -38.24 -32.60 -5.34
C ALA A 23 -37.02 -31.78 -5.81
N VAL A 24 -36.87 -30.56 -5.29
CA VAL A 24 -35.67 -29.74 -5.51
C VAL A 24 -34.48 -30.47 -4.87
N GLN A 25 -33.65 -31.12 -5.68
CA GLN A 25 -32.43 -31.78 -5.21
C GLN A 25 -31.44 -30.70 -4.73
N LYS A 26 -31.27 -30.60 -3.40
CA LYS A 26 -30.28 -29.71 -2.79
C LYS A 26 -28.88 -30.29 -3.04
N THR A 27 -28.10 -29.66 -3.90
CA THR A 27 -26.69 -30.02 -4.13
C THR A 27 -25.89 -29.82 -2.83
N ARG A 28 -25.52 -30.92 -2.17
CA ARG A 28 -24.72 -30.89 -0.93
C ARG A 28 -23.25 -30.81 -1.31
N TRP A 29 -22.62 -29.67 -1.05
CA TRP A 29 -21.21 -29.48 -1.34
C TRP A 29 -20.37 -30.41 -0.46
N PRO A 30 -19.27 -30.98 -0.97
CA PRO A 30 -18.41 -31.83 -0.16
C PRO A 30 -17.82 -30.98 0.98
N ARG A 31 -17.85 -31.53 2.20
CA ARG A 31 -17.38 -30.81 3.41
C ARG A 31 -15.97 -30.23 3.25
N GLY A 32 -15.09 -30.93 2.52
CA GLY A 32 -13.74 -30.45 2.21
C GLY A 32 -13.71 -29.17 1.37
N LEU A 33 -14.61 -29.03 0.39
CA LEU A 33 -14.73 -27.82 -0.43
C LEU A 33 -15.25 -26.65 0.41
N VAL A 34 -16.23 -26.89 1.28
CA VAL A 34 -16.77 -25.86 2.18
C VAL A 34 -15.68 -25.37 3.14
N VAL A 35 -14.93 -26.29 3.77
CA VAL A 35 -13.84 -25.92 4.69
C VAL A 35 -12.73 -25.15 3.96
N ALA A 36 -12.33 -25.60 2.77
CA ALA A 36 -11.31 -24.92 1.97
C ALA A 36 -11.73 -23.48 1.60
N LEU A 37 -12.98 -23.29 1.16
CA LEU A 37 -13.50 -21.96 0.83
C LEU A 37 -13.62 -21.07 2.05
N SER A 38 -14.06 -21.61 3.20
CA SER A 38 -14.08 -20.85 4.46
C SER A 38 -12.67 -20.43 4.90
N ALA A 39 -11.67 -21.30 4.74
CA ALA A 39 -10.28 -20.97 5.06
C ALA A 39 -9.73 -19.87 4.13
N VAL A 40 -9.96 -19.98 2.82
CA VAL A 40 -9.57 -18.96 1.84
C VAL A 40 -10.27 -17.63 2.12
N ALA A 41 -11.58 -17.65 2.40
CA ALA A 41 -12.33 -16.46 2.76
C ALA A 41 -11.82 -15.83 4.06
N GLY A 42 -11.45 -16.64 5.05
CA GLY A 42 -10.83 -16.17 6.29
C GLY A 42 -9.47 -15.51 6.07
N LEU A 43 -8.58 -16.13 5.29
CA LEU A 43 -7.28 -15.56 4.91
C LEU A 43 -7.45 -14.25 4.13
N PHE A 44 -8.40 -14.21 3.19
CA PHE A 44 -8.72 -13.01 2.44
C PHE A 44 -9.24 -11.89 3.34
N ALA A 45 -10.13 -12.21 4.29
CA ALA A 45 -10.64 -11.24 5.26
C ALA A 45 -9.53 -10.69 6.17
N LEU A 46 -8.60 -11.55 6.62
CA LEU A 46 -7.43 -11.12 7.39
C LEU A 46 -6.52 -10.21 6.58
N PHE A 47 -6.27 -10.54 5.31
CA PHE A 47 -5.47 -9.70 4.41
C PHE A 47 -6.12 -8.34 4.20
N VAL A 48 -7.42 -8.30 3.86
CA VAL A 48 -8.16 -7.05 3.64
C VAL A 48 -8.23 -6.22 4.92
N GLY A 49 -8.51 -6.85 6.06
CA GLY A 49 -8.52 -6.18 7.36
C GLY A 49 -7.16 -5.59 7.72
N GLY A 50 -6.08 -6.37 7.56
CA GLY A 50 -4.72 -5.91 7.78
C GLY A 50 -4.31 -4.76 6.85
N PHE A 51 -4.66 -4.86 5.57
CA PHE A 51 -4.43 -3.79 4.60
C PHE A 51 -5.20 -2.51 4.96
N PHE A 52 -6.46 -2.62 5.37
CA PHE A 52 -7.25 -1.46 5.79
C PHE A 52 -6.68 -0.78 7.02
N LEU A 53 -6.22 -1.56 8.01
CA LEU A 53 -5.53 -1.03 9.20
C LEU A 53 -4.23 -0.31 8.82
N PHE A 54 -3.42 -0.90 7.94
CA PHE A 54 -2.20 -0.28 7.43
C PHE A 54 -2.50 1.03 6.69
N ALA A 55 -3.42 1.00 5.72
CA ALA A 55 -3.78 2.16 4.92
C ALA A 55 -4.29 3.30 5.82
N SER A 56 -5.17 2.98 6.78
CA SER A 56 -5.69 3.95 7.74
C SER A 56 -4.58 4.55 8.61
N HIS A 57 -3.65 3.72 9.08
CA HIS A 57 -2.51 4.20 9.87
C HIS A 57 -1.65 5.18 9.07
N ILE A 58 -1.28 4.83 7.83
CA ILE A 58 -0.46 5.69 6.97
C ILE A 58 -1.19 6.99 6.59
N SER A 59 -2.49 6.93 6.29
CA SER A 59 -3.29 8.11 5.94
C SER A 59 -3.41 9.13 7.07
N LEU A 60 -3.23 8.70 8.32
CA LEU A 60 -3.27 9.56 9.50
C LEU A 60 -1.88 10.03 9.97
N LEU A 61 -0.79 9.55 9.34
CA LEU A 61 0.55 10.04 9.65
C LEU A 61 0.74 11.44 9.06
N GLU A 62 0.84 12.42 9.95
CA GLU A 62 1.17 13.81 9.61
C GLU A 62 2.61 14.14 10.03
N PRO A 63 3.32 15.02 9.29
CA PRO A 63 4.57 15.59 9.76
C PRO A 63 4.40 16.28 11.12
N PRO A 64 5.46 16.37 11.94
CA PRO A 64 5.41 17.12 13.19
C PRO A 64 4.97 18.57 12.95
N LYS A 65 4.04 19.07 13.76
CA LYS A 65 3.57 20.47 13.69
C LYS A 65 4.71 21.49 13.79
N GLU A 66 5.73 21.15 14.57
CA GLU A 66 6.96 21.92 14.68
C GLU A 66 8.18 21.03 14.47
N VAL A 67 8.98 21.36 13.46
CA VAL A 67 10.29 20.74 13.24
C VAL A 67 11.34 21.55 14.01
N LYS A 68 11.93 20.93 15.03
CA LYS A 68 13.05 21.53 15.78
C LYS A 68 14.29 21.61 14.88
N ALA A 69 15.08 22.67 15.06
CA ALA A 69 16.35 22.77 14.36
C ALA A 69 17.29 21.63 14.78
N ALA A 70 18.05 21.13 13.82
CA ALA A 70 19.03 20.07 13.95
C ALA A 70 20.35 20.51 13.31
N ASP A 71 21.37 19.64 13.35
CA ASP A 71 22.65 19.95 12.73
C ASP A 71 22.56 19.95 11.20
N ALA A 72 21.80 18.98 10.66
CA ALA A 72 21.66 18.76 9.23
C ALA A 72 20.30 18.14 8.87
N ILE A 73 20.01 18.14 7.57
CA ILE A 73 18.83 17.55 6.98
C ILE A 73 19.29 16.43 6.04
N ILE A 74 18.60 15.30 6.06
CA ILE A 74 18.82 14.17 5.18
C ILE A 74 17.52 13.93 4.43
N VAL A 75 17.59 13.88 3.11
CA VAL A 75 16.45 13.50 2.27
C VAL A 75 16.75 12.20 1.55
N LEU A 76 15.87 11.22 1.74
CA LEU A 76 15.94 9.94 1.05
C LEU A 76 15.25 10.08 -0.30
N THR A 77 15.97 9.86 -1.39
CA THR A 77 15.46 10.10 -2.75
C THR A 77 14.27 9.20 -3.13
N GLY A 78 13.61 9.58 -4.22
CA GLY A 78 12.52 8.83 -4.86
C GLY A 78 11.26 9.66 -5.15
N GLY A 79 11.27 10.98 -4.97
CA GLY A 79 10.16 11.85 -5.37
C GLY A 79 10.41 13.34 -5.11
N ARG A 80 9.88 14.20 -5.99
CA ARG A 80 10.08 15.66 -5.98
C ARG A 80 9.63 16.33 -4.69
N ALA A 81 8.44 16.01 -4.19
CA ALA A 81 7.87 16.64 -2.99
C ALA A 81 8.77 16.53 -1.74
N ARG A 82 9.57 15.46 -1.63
CA ARG A 82 10.53 15.29 -0.53
C ARG A 82 11.71 16.24 -0.64
N LEU A 83 12.20 16.45 -1.87
CA LEU A 83 13.27 17.39 -2.13
C LEU A 83 12.83 18.82 -1.80
N ASP A 84 11.64 19.21 -2.29
CA ASP A 84 11.08 20.54 -2.02
C ASP A 84 10.96 20.78 -0.50
N ALA A 85 10.38 19.83 0.25
CA ALA A 85 10.26 19.93 1.71
C ALA A 85 11.61 20.01 2.44
N ALA A 86 12.62 19.23 2.02
CA ALA A 86 13.95 19.25 2.62
C ALA A 86 14.66 20.58 2.39
N VAL A 87 14.40 21.20 1.24
CA VAL A 87 14.99 22.47 0.82
C VAL A 87 14.34 23.62 1.54
N ASP A 88 13.02 23.60 1.70
CA ASP A 88 12.31 24.56 2.55
C ASP A 88 12.86 24.54 3.98
N LEU A 89 13.10 23.35 4.54
CA LEU A 89 13.73 23.20 5.86
C LEU A 89 15.14 23.81 5.91
N LEU A 90 15.94 23.62 4.85
CA LEU A 90 17.29 24.21 4.76
C LEU A 90 17.22 25.74 4.70
N GLN A 91 16.33 26.29 3.89
CA GLN A 91 16.12 27.74 3.75
C GLN A 91 15.58 28.38 5.04
N LEU A 92 14.75 27.65 5.79
CA LEU A 92 14.27 28.04 7.12
C LEU A 92 15.35 27.88 8.22
N GLY A 93 16.57 27.46 7.88
CA GLY A 93 17.67 27.29 8.82
C GLY A 93 17.48 26.13 9.81
N LYS A 94 16.65 25.13 9.46
CA LYS A 94 16.41 23.95 10.31
C LYS A 94 17.56 22.95 10.31
N GLY A 95 18.51 23.10 9.38
CA GLY A 95 19.79 22.42 9.36
C GLY A 95 20.84 23.31 8.70
N ARG A 96 22.12 23.01 8.93
CA ARG A 96 23.25 23.75 8.34
C ARG A 96 23.61 23.25 6.95
N ARG A 97 23.29 21.98 6.66
CA ARG A 97 23.63 21.27 5.42
C ARG A 97 22.53 20.26 5.09
N LEU A 98 22.32 20.01 3.82
CA LEU A 98 21.37 19.03 3.29
C LEU A 98 22.13 17.90 2.59
N PHE A 99 21.83 16.66 2.96
CA PHE A 99 22.34 15.47 2.29
C PHE A 99 21.22 14.79 1.49
N ILE A 100 21.45 14.59 0.20
CA ILE A 100 20.51 13.92 -0.71
C ILE A 100 21.04 12.51 -0.98
N SER A 101 20.45 11.51 -0.33
CA SER A 101 20.92 10.12 -0.37
C SER A 101 20.30 9.33 -1.51
N GLY A 102 21.11 8.61 -2.30
CA GLY A 102 20.66 7.70 -3.36
C GLY A 102 20.16 8.38 -4.63
N VAL A 103 20.84 9.42 -5.11
CA VAL A 103 20.51 10.12 -6.35
C VAL A 103 20.92 9.28 -7.57
N ASN A 104 20.11 9.35 -8.64
CA ASN A 104 20.45 8.73 -9.91
C ASN A 104 21.88 9.13 -10.35
N PRO A 105 22.77 8.18 -10.71
CA PRO A 105 24.17 8.48 -11.05
C PRO A 105 24.37 9.51 -12.18
N HIS A 106 23.37 9.74 -13.02
CA HIS A 106 23.40 10.72 -14.10
C HIS A 106 22.79 12.09 -13.72
N ALA A 107 22.18 12.20 -12.54
CA ALA A 107 21.55 13.43 -12.07
C ALA A 107 22.50 14.21 -11.16
N GLY A 108 23.14 15.25 -11.71
CA GLY A 108 23.97 16.17 -10.93
C GLY A 108 23.18 17.38 -10.37
N PRO A 109 23.89 18.35 -9.76
CA PRO A 109 23.30 19.57 -9.20
C PRO A 109 22.39 20.32 -10.17
N LYS A 110 22.78 20.46 -11.44
CA LYS A 110 21.97 21.13 -12.47
C LYS A 110 20.63 20.44 -12.71
N ALA A 111 20.63 19.11 -12.84
CA ALA A 111 19.41 18.34 -13.03
C ALA A 111 18.48 18.44 -11.81
N LEU A 112 19.05 18.43 -10.60
CA LEU A 112 18.27 18.62 -9.37
C LEU A 112 17.73 20.05 -9.26
N SER A 113 18.53 21.06 -9.60
CA SER A 113 18.14 22.47 -9.68
C SER A 113 16.96 22.68 -10.63
N GLU A 114 16.95 22.04 -11.80
CA GLU A 114 15.82 22.10 -12.75
C GLU A 114 14.53 21.50 -12.18
N VAL A 115 14.64 20.47 -11.33
CA VAL A 115 13.50 19.80 -10.70
C VAL A 115 12.99 20.55 -9.48
N THR A 116 13.87 21.10 -8.65
CA THR A 116 13.52 21.75 -7.37
C THR A 116 13.38 23.26 -7.47
N GLY A 117 13.92 23.89 -8.52
CA GLY A 117 13.97 25.34 -8.69
C GLY A 117 15.02 26.05 -7.82
N ILE A 118 15.99 25.31 -7.28
CA ILE A 118 17.03 25.82 -6.38
C ILE A 118 18.20 26.39 -7.16
N ASP A 119 18.74 27.53 -6.74
CA ASP A 119 19.97 28.10 -7.29
C ASP A 119 21.17 27.14 -7.09
N GLU A 120 21.96 26.92 -8.14
CA GLU A 120 23.21 26.14 -8.09
C GLU A 120 24.18 26.62 -6.99
N LYS A 121 24.11 27.90 -6.58
CA LYS A 121 24.88 28.43 -5.45
C LYS A 121 24.52 27.79 -4.11
N LEU A 122 23.25 27.46 -3.89
CA LEU A 122 22.81 26.77 -2.68
C LEU A 122 23.36 25.33 -2.67
N PHE A 123 23.39 24.68 -3.83
CA PHE A 123 24.05 23.39 -4.00
C PHE A 123 25.54 23.47 -3.63
N ALA A 124 26.26 24.47 -4.14
CA ALA A 124 27.69 24.61 -3.89
C ALA A 124 28.03 24.89 -2.42
N CYS A 125 27.18 25.59 -1.67
CA CYS A 125 27.48 25.92 -0.28
C CYS A 125 27.13 24.81 0.71
N CYS A 126 26.00 24.14 0.48
CA CYS A 126 25.23 23.58 1.58
C CYS A 126 24.49 22.28 1.25
N ILE A 127 24.63 21.73 0.03
CA ILE A 127 23.97 20.49 -0.37
C ILE A 127 25.02 19.48 -0.85
N ASP A 128 25.01 18.30 -0.23
CA ASP A 128 25.81 17.17 -0.65
C ASP A 128 24.92 16.12 -1.32
N ILE A 129 25.42 15.50 -2.39
CA ILE A 129 24.71 14.52 -3.19
C ILE A 129 25.43 13.18 -3.06
N ASP A 130 24.69 12.15 -2.69
CA ASP A 130 25.17 10.77 -2.72
C ASP A 130 24.57 9.99 -3.89
N HIS A 131 25.42 9.19 -4.53
CA HIS A 131 25.09 8.29 -5.63
C HIS A 131 25.34 6.81 -5.28
N ALA A 132 25.92 6.52 -4.10
CA ALA A 132 26.30 5.18 -3.69
C ALA A 132 25.11 4.39 -3.14
N ALA A 133 24.14 5.03 -2.50
CA ALA A 133 22.97 4.34 -1.97
C ALA A 133 22.03 3.84 -3.07
N LEU A 134 21.88 2.51 -3.19
CA LEU A 134 21.03 1.85 -4.20
C LEU A 134 19.73 1.29 -3.64
N ASN A 135 19.58 1.22 -2.32
CA ASN A 135 18.42 0.63 -1.64
C ASN A 135 18.21 1.28 -0.25
N THR A 136 17.22 0.82 0.49
CA THR A 136 16.89 1.39 1.81
C THR A 136 18.02 1.25 2.83
N GLU A 137 18.72 0.11 2.84
CA GLU A 137 19.86 -0.14 3.74
C GLU A 137 21.05 0.77 3.40
N GLY A 138 21.44 0.84 2.12
CA GLY A 138 22.51 1.72 1.66
C GLY A 138 22.22 3.21 1.89
N ASN A 139 20.95 3.63 1.83
CA ASN A 139 20.57 4.98 2.22
C ASN A 139 20.89 5.28 3.68
N ALA A 140 20.62 4.32 4.58
CA ALA A 140 20.93 4.46 5.99
C ALA A 140 22.44 4.42 6.25
N GLU A 141 23.18 3.53 5.57
CA GLU A 141 24.63 3.40 5.69
C GLU A 141 25.37 4.66 5.25
N GLU A 142 25.10 5.18 4.05
CA GLU A 142 25.76 6.38 3.54
C GLU A 142 25.33 7.63 4.32
N SER A 143 24.08 7.70 4.77
CA SER A 143 23.61 8.76 5.67
C SER A 143 24.34 8.74 7.01
N ALA A 144 24.50 7.57 7.63
CA ALA A 144 25.19 7.42 8.90
C ALA A 144 26.67 7.79 8.78
N LYS A 145 27.32 7.35 7.70
CA LYS A 145 28.70 7.72 7.38
C LYS A 145 28.86 9.23 7.20
N TRP A 146 27.99 9.86 6.41
CA TRP A 146 28.02 11.31 6.18
C TRP A 146 27.82 12.11 7.48
N VAL A 147 26.88 11.67 8.34
CA VAL A 147 26.65 12.25 9.67
C VAL A 147 27.91 12.16 10.55
N HIS A 148 28.59 11.00 10.51
CA HIS A 148 29.80 10.77 11.29
C HIS A 148 30.96 11.63 10.80
N GLU A 149 31.20 11.70 9.49
CA GLU A 149 32.25 12.53 8.87
C GLU A 149 32.11 14.01 9.21
N HIS A 150 30.86 14.50 9.34
CA HIS A 150 30.56 15.89 9.70
C HIS A 150 30.42 16.15 11.20
N ASN A 151 30.53 15.12 12.06
CA ASN A 151 30.33 15.22 13.50
C ASN A 151 28.95 15.80 13.89
N TYR A 152 27.90 15.40 13.18
CA TYR A 152 26.53 15.81 13.49
C TYR A 152 25.91 14.91 14.55
N ASN A 153 25.17 15.50 15.49
CA ASN A 153 24.54 14.77 16.60
C ASN A 153 23.04 14.56 16.36
N ARG A 154 22.39 15.51 15.69
CA ARG A 154 20.95 15.44 15.37
C ARG A 154 20.73 15.77 13.92
N VAL A 155 19.90 14.98 13.26
CA VAL A 155 19.49 15.20 11.88
C VAL A 155 17.97 15.17 11.75
N ILE A 156 17.46 15.89 10.76
CA ILE A 156 16.08 15.78 10.30
C ILE A 156 16.07 14.84 9.11
N VAL A 157 15.32 13.73 9.20
CA VAL A 157 15.14 12.81 8.07
C VAL A 157 13.83 13.17 7.34
N VAL A 158 13.92 13.35 6.03
CA VAL A 158 12.81 13.68 5.15
C VAL A 158 12.55 12.51 4.21
N THR A 159 11.37 11.91 4.34
CA THR A 159 10.87 10.88 3.43
C THR A 159 9.33 10.89 3.39
N ASN A 160 8.72 10.02 2.59
CA ASN A 160 7.27 9.89 2.54
C ASN A 160 6.75 9.18 3.80
N ASN A 161 5.53 9.52 4.23
CA ASN A 161 4.90 8.92 5.42
C ASN A 161 4.88 7.37 5.39
N TYR A 162 4.57 6.76 4.25
CA TYR A 162 4.59 5.31 4.06
C TYR A 162 6.00 4.69 4.04
N HIS A 163 7.04 5.52 4.04
CA HIS A 163 8.43 5.08 4.18
C HIS A 163 8.99 5.36 5.58
N MET A 164 8.38 6.21 6.40
CA MET A 164 8.88 6.51 7.74
C MET A 164 9.07 5.27 8.62
N PRO A 165 8.15 4.28 8.68
CA PRO A 165 8.33 3.13 9.57
C PRO A 165 9.52 2.22 9.23
N ARG A 166 10.04 2.31 8.00
CA ARG A 166 11.16 1.48 7.52
C ARG A 166 12.47 2.26 7.36
N SER A 167 12.40 3.59 7.42
CA SER A 167 13.55 4.48 7.18
C SER A 167 14.33 4.73 8.47
#